data_AF-V4B1F8-F1
#
_entry.id   AF-V4B1F8-F1
#
_cell.length_a   1.000
_cell.length_b   1.000
_cell.length_c   1.000
_cell.angle_alpha   90.00
_cell.angle_beta   90.00
_cell.angle_gamma   90.00
#
_symmetry.space_group_name_H-M   'P 1'
#
loop_
_entity.id
_entity.type
_entity.pdbx_description
1 polymer ?
#
loop_
_entity_poly.entity_id
_entity_poly.type
_entity_poly.pdbx_seq_one_letter_code
_entity_poly.pdbx_strand_id
1 'polypeptide(L)'
;MFFQPIPAKDKITFTNKEGNKETGTKIRFRNGFCSEVLTSVDIQEIVKAGGRSIKILDGIVHEENFKTPPYRDYILILRNKYKREGNIVGSNCMKLLGNSLYGKSIQKDITTSRHLWSEATLKANFDSHVKSFPKVNETQYIVEINEEEKEFDCTPPKSTRLTPSHLGSFVLSHSKKIMNKFIHVIDGFYKPEIYDTDTDSLYISSSNWD
;
A
#
# COMPACT_ATOMS: atom_id res chain seq x y z
N MET A 1 5.04 8.73 -1.82
CA MET A 1 3.93 9.03 -0.91
C MET A 1 2.78 8.09 -1.21
N PHE A 2 2.19 7.49 -0.18
CA PHE A 2 0.76 7.19 -0.26
C PHE A 2 0.03 8.53 -0.55
N PHE A 3 -0.79 8.62 -1.60
CA PHE A 3 -1.95 9.50 -1.56
C PHE A 3 -3.00 8.94 -0.56
N GLN A 4 -2.59 8.26 0.51
CA GLN A 4 -3.36 8.34 1.73
C GLN A 4 -3.12 9.77 2.19
N PRO A 5 -4.13 10.65 2.13
CA PRO A 5 -4.04 11.86 2.92
C PRO A 5 -3.65 11.37 4.31
N ILE A 6 -2.58 11.92 4.90
CA ILE A 6 -2.66 12.11 6.34
C ILE A 6 -3.79 13.12 6.43
N PRO A 7 -5.02 12.73 6.81
CA PRO A 7 -6.14 13.65 6.77
C PRO A 7 -5.87 14.62 7.90
N ALA A 8 -5.20 15.73 7.58
CA ALA A 8 -5.12 16.83 8.47
C ALA A 8 -6.53 17.41 8.51
N LYS A 9 -7.20 17.16 9.64
CA LYS A 9 -8.46 17.78 9.99
C LYS A 9 -8.18 19.25 10.25
N ASP A 10 -8.17 20.06 9.18
CA ASP A 10 -7.95 21.49 9.28
C ASP A 10 -9.31 22.19 9.47
N LYS A 11 -9.40 23.11 10.44
CA LYS A 11 -10.54 24.03 10.52
C LYS A 11 -10.41 25.04 9.38
N ILE A 12 -11.34 25.02 8.45
CA ILE A 12 -11.37 25.95 7.32
C ILE A 12 -12.71 26.65 7.23
N THR A 13 -12.68 27.90 6.78
CA THR A 13 -13.86 28.66 6.37
C THR A 13 -13.92 28.66 4.85
N PHE A 14 -15.02 28.18 4.28
CA PHE A 14 -15.25 28.18 2.84
C PHE A 14 -16.65 28.73 2.52
N THR A 15 -16.83 29.21 1.30
CA THR A 15 -18.14 29.66 0.82
C THR A 15 -18.85 28.46 0.19
N ASN A 16 -20.02 28.09 0.70
CA ASN A 16 -20.82 27.00 0.15
C ASN A 16 -21.44 27.39 -1.20
N LYS A 17 -22.13 26.46 -1.88
CA LYS A 17 -22.77 26.69 -3.20
C LYS A 17 -23.86 27.78 -3.15
N GLU A 18 -24.40 28.08 -1.97
CA GLU A 18 -25.44 29.07 -1.73
C GLU A 18 -24.86 30.45 -1.37
N GLY A 19 -23.53 30.59 -1.32
CA GLY A 19 -22.85 31.85 -0.97
C GLY A 19 -22.61 32.05 0.53
N ASN A 20 -22.99 31.10 1.39
CA ASN A 20 -22.83 31.20 2.83
C ASN A 20 -21.41 30.80 3.27
N LYS A 21 -20.84 31.53 4.23
CA LYS A 21 -19.54 31.17 4.82
C LYS A 21 -19.75 30.11 5.89
N GLU A 22 -19.26 28.90 5.64
CA GLU A 22 -19.28 27.79 6.58
C GLU A 22 -17.88 27.57 7.15
N THR A 23 -17.78 27.31 8.45
CA THR A 23 -16.53 26.91 9.09
C THR A 23 -16.64 25.47 9.58
N GLY A 24 -15.78 24.59 9.06
CA GLY A 24 -15.82 23.17 9.35
C GLY A 24 -14.43 22.56 9.39
N THR A 25 -14.33 21.41 10.06
CA THR A 25 -13.11 20.60 10.01
C THR A 25 -13.16 19.76 8.74
N LYS A 26 -12.28 20.04 7.77
CA LYS A 26 -12.26 19.34 6.48
C LYS A 26 -10.89 18.71 6.24
N ILE A 27 -10.89 17.64 5.46
CA ILE A 27 -9.67 16.97 5.02
C ILE A 27 -9.08 17.79 3.88
N ARG A 28 -7.81 18.20 4.00
CA ARG A 28 -7.05 18.84 2.92
C ARG A 28 -5.81 18.03 2.56
N PHE A 29 -5.48 18.08 1.27
CA PHE A 29 -4.17 17.68 0.77
C PHE A 29 -3.19 18.83 1.04
N ARG A 30 -2.16 18.60 1.86
CA ARG A 30 -1.17 19.63 2.19
C ARG A 30 -0.17 19.82 1.05
N ASN A 31 0.19 21.07 0.79
CA ASN A 31 1.39 21.41 0.03
C ASN A 31 2.62 21.17 0.93
N GLY A 32 3.63 20.47 0.41
CA GLY A 32 4.86 20.19 1.13
C GLY A 32 5.93 19.62 0.21
N PHE A 33 7.17 19.58 0.68
CA PHE A 33 8.26 18.89 -0.01
C PHE A 33 8.23 17.40 0.35
N CYS A 34 8.36 16.55 -0.67
CA CYS A 34 8.44 15.10 -0.53
C CYS A 34 9.74 14.63 -1.17
N SER A 35 10.54 13.86 -0.45
CA SER A 35 11.77 13.22 -0.94
C SER A 35 11.61 11.72 -0.76
N GLU A 36 11.04 11.05 -1.76
CA GLU A 36 10.69 9.63 -1.72
C GLU A 36 11.02 8.92 -3.03
N VAL A 37 11.01 7.58 -2.99
CA VAL A 37 11.01 6.74 -4.19
C VAL A 37 9.58 6.66 -4.73
N LEU A 38 9.37 7.10 -5.96
CA LEU A 38 8.06 7.20 -6.60
C LEU A 38 8.05 6.44 -7.92
N THR A 39 6.92 5.80 -8.25
CA THR A 39 6.72 5.28 -9.59
C THR A 39 6.44 6.42 -10.57
N SER A 40 6.62 6.17 -11.87
CA SER A 40 6.22 7.12 -12.91
C SER A 40 4.73 7.47 -12.85
N VAL A 41 3.88 6.54 -12.38
CA VAL A 41 2.45 6.77 -12.19
C VAL A 41 2.20 7.76 -11.06
N ASP A 42 2.87 7.60 -9.91
CA ASP A 42 2.72 8.53 -8.79
C ASP A 42 3.18 9.95 -9.17
N ILE A 43 4.30 10.06 -9.88
CA ILE A 43 4.82 11.36 -10.37
C ILE A 43 3.80 12.05 -11.28
N GLN A 44 3.19 11.31 -12.21
CA GLN A 44 2.14 11.87 -13.09
C GLN A 44 0.93 12.38 -12.29
N GLU A 45 0.47 11.62 -11.30
CA GLU A 45 -0.68 12.01 -10.49
C GLU A 45 -0.37 13.22 -9.60
N ILE A 46 0.85 13.33 -9.05
CA ILE A 46 1.32 14.52 -8.34
C ILE A 46 1.27 15.75 -9.26
N VAL A 47 1.79 15.64 -10.48
CA VAL A 47 1.78 16.76 -11.45
C VAL A 47 0.36 17.16 -11.81
N LYS A 48 -0.56 16.21 -12.02
CA LYS A 48 -1.97 16.49 -12.30
C LYS A 48 -2.69 17.17 -11.15
N ALA A 49 -2.30 16.88 -9.91
CA ALA A 49 -2.81 17.54 -8.72
C ALA A 49 -2.16 18.92 -8.47
N GLY A 50 -1.32 19.42 -9.39
CA GLY A 50 -0.67 20.73 -9.30
C GLY A 50 0.72 20.72 -8.65
N GLY A 51 1.26 19.55 -8.31
CA GLY A 51 2.62 19.41 -7.82
C GLY A 51 3.68 19.60 -8.90
N ARG A 52 4.94 19.78 -8.48
CA ARG A 52 6.10 19.92 -9.37
C ARG A 52 7.25 19.04 -8.88
N SER A 53 7.87 18.30 -9.79
CA SER A 53 9.15 17.64 -9.51
C SER A 53 10.27 18.68 -9.53
N ILE A 54 11.06 18.72 -8.46
CA ILE A 54 12.14 19.69 -8.28
C ILE A 54 13.48 19.08 -8.68
N LYS A 55 13.71 17.82 -8.30
CA LYS A 55 14.96 17.11 -8.54
C LYS A 55 14.70 15.60 -8.61
N ILE A 56 15.34 14.94 -9.58
CA ILE A 56 15.42 13.48 -9.66
C ILE A 56 16.87 13.12 -9.29
N LEU A 57 17.05 12.23 -8.31
CA LEU A 57 18.37 11.81 -7.85
C LEU A 57 18.87 10.59 -8.62
N ASP A 58 18.02 9.57 -8.71
CA ASP A 58 18.28 8.30 -9.37
C ASP A 58 16.94 7.63 -9.73
N GLY A 59 16.96 6.61 -10.58
CA GLY A 59 15.76 5.87 -10.97
C GLY A 59 16.01 4.64 -11.82
N ILE A 60 15.04 3.73 -11.78
CA ILE A 60 15.01 2.52 -12.62
C ILE A 60 13.96 2.72 -13.70
N VAL A 61 14.33 2.44 -14.94
CA VAL A 61 13.44 2.52 -16.10
C VAL A 61 13.24 1.13 -16.69
N HIS A 62 11.98 0.76 -16.92
CA HIS A 62 11.62 -0.42 -17.69
C HIS A 62 11.41 0.01 -19.15
N GLU A 63 12.25 -0.49 -20.06
CA GLU A 63 12.20 -0.11 -21.48
C GLU A 63 10.97 -0.69 -22.19
N GLU A 64 10.54 -1.89 -21.79
CA GLU A 64 9.39 -2.58 -22.37
C GLU A 64 8.30 -2.82 -21.33
N ASN A 65 7.05 -2.78 -21.81
CA ASN A 65 5.90 -3.25 -21.05
C ASN A 65 5.80 -4.78 -21.13
N PHE A 66 5.06 -5.38 -20.20
CA PHE A 66 4.68 -6.78 -20.30
C PHE A 66 3.91 -7.04 -21.60
N LYS A 67 4.40 -7.98 -22.42
CA LYS A 67 3.71 -8.43 -23.64
C LYS A 67 2.34 -9.04 -23.33
N THR A 68 2.26 -9.75 -22.20
CA THR A 68 1.04 -10.40 -21.72
C THR A 68 0.72 -9.88 -20.31
N PRO A 69 -0.53 -9.43 -20.04
CA PRO A 69 -0.91 -8.98 -18.70
C PRO A 69 -0.82 -10.14 -17.69
N PRO A 70 -0.03 -10.00 -16.61
CA PRO A 70 0.36 -11.14 -15.76
C PRO A 70 -0.80 -11.81 -15.01
N TYR A 71 -1.90 -11.09 -14.78
CA TYR A 71 -3.04 -11.59 -13.98
C TYR A 71 -4.32 -11.83 -14.79
N ARG A 72 -4.37 -11.42 -16.07
CA ARG A 72 -5.64 -11.39 -16.82
C ARG A 72 -6.21 -12.78 -17.03
N ASP A 73 -5.40 -13.68 -17.59
CA ASP A 73 -5.91 -14.96 -18.08
C ASP A 73 -6.19 -15.92 -16.93
N TYR A 74 -5.34 -15.90 -15.89
CA TYR A 74 -5.46 -16.82 -14.76
C TYR A 74 -6.38 -16.32 -13.65
N ILE A 75 -6.44 -15.00 -13.39
CA ILE A 75 -7.23 -14.46 -12.28
C ILE A 75 -8.53 -13.84 -12.78
N LEU A 76 -8.44 -12.85 -13.67
CA LEU A 76 -9.59 -12.02 -14.03
C LEU A 76 -10.62 -12.78 -14.86
N ILE A 77 -10.19 -13.47 -15.92
CA ILE A 77 -11.08 -14.22 -16.82
C ILE A 77 -11.80 -15.32 -16.05
N LEU A 78 -11.06 -16.10 -15.26
CA LEU A 78 -11.60 -17.20 -14.49
C LEU A 78 -12.57 -16.73 -13.39
N ARG A 79 -12.24 -15.65 -12.67
CA ARG A 79 -13.15 -15.05 -11.70
C ARG A 79 -14.46 -14.58 -12.33
N ASN A 80 -14.38 -13.92 -13.48
CA ASN A 80 -15.57 -13.44 -14.19
C ASN A 80 -16.41 -14.59 -14.75
N LYS A 81 -15.79 -15.70 -15.14
CA LYS A 81 -16.51 -16.95 -15.45
C LYS A 81 -17.29 -17.43 -14.22
N TYR A 82 -16.64 -17.61 -13.08
CA TYR A 82 -17.30 -18.08 -11.86
C TYR A 82 -18.42 -17.15 -11.37
N LYS A 83 -18.25 -15.82 -11.50
CA LYS A 83 -19.33 -14.86 -11.22
C LYS A 83 -20.56 -15.09 -12.10
N ARG A 84 -20.36 -15.29 -13.40
CA ARG A 84 -21.46 -15.52 -14.36
C ARG A 84 -22.19 -16.84 -14.09
N GLU A 85 -21.46 -17.85 -13.64
CA GLU A 85 -22.01 -19.17 -13.29
C GLU A 85 -22.69 -19.20 -11.91
N GLY A 86 -22.71 -18.09 -11.16
CA GLY A 86 -23.21 -18.07 -9.78
C GLY A 86 -22.32 -18.85 -8.81
N ASN A 87 -21.10 -19.23 -9.22
CA ASN A 87 -20.14 -19.94 -8.37
C ASN A 87 -19.45 -18.96 -7.42
N ILE A 88 -20.09 -18.72 -6.28
CA ILE A 88 -19.64 -17.79 -5.24
C ILE A 88 -18.28 -18.21 -4.68
N VAL A 89 -18.10 -19.51 -4.38
CA VAL A 89 -16.86 -20.06 -3.80
C VAL A 89 -15.69 -19.86 -4.77
N GLY A 90 -15.86 -20.22 -6.04
CA GLY A 90 -14.85 -20.04 -7.07
C GLY A 90 -14.49 -18.56 -7.26
N SER A 91 -15.49 -17.68 -7.36
CA SER A 91 -15.27 -16.23 -7.47
C SER A 91 -14.49 -15.65 -6.28
N ASN A 92 -14.81 -16.10 -5.06
CA ASN A 92 -14.13 -15.67 -3.84
C ASN A 92 -12.71 -16.23 -3.74
N CYS A 93 -12.50 -17.49 -4.13
CA CYS A 93 -11.17 -18.10 -4.21
C CYS A 93 -10.27 -17.31 -5.16
N MET A 94 -10.76 -16.97 -6.35
CA MET A 94 -10.00 -16.17 -7.32
C MET A 94 -9.73 -14.75 -6.81
N LYS A 95 -10.67 -14.14 -6.07
CA LYS A 95 -10.45 -12.85 -5.40
C LYS A 95 -9.31 -12.94 -4.39
N LEU A 96 -9.34 -13.94 -3.52
CA LEU A 96 -8.32 -14.15 -2.49
C LEU A 96 -6.95 -14.42 -3.13
N LEU A 97 -6.90 -15.28 -4.15
CA LEU A 97 -5.67 -15.59 -4.87
C LEU A 97 -5.05 -14.34 -5.51
N GLY A 98 -5.87 -13.52 -6.19
CA GLY A 98 -5.41 -12.25 -6.76
C GLY A 98 -4.81 -11.30 -5.72
N ASN A 99 -5.50 -11.13 -4.59
CA ASN A 99 -5.03 -10.29 -3.49
C ASN A 99 -3.73 -10.84 -2.87
N SER A 100 -3.61 -12.15 -2.68
CA SER A 100 -2.43 -12.80 -2.13
C SER A 100 -1.22 -12.71 -3.07
N LEU A 101 -1.41 -12.85 -4.38
CA LEU A 101 -0.35 -12.68 -5.38
C LEU A 101 0.23 -11.26 -5.35
N TYR A 102 -0.64 -10.26 -5.31
CA TYR A 102 -0.23 -8.88 -5.11
C TYR A 102 0.49 -8.69 -3.76
N GLY A 103 -0.07 -9.16 -2.66
CA GLY A 103 0.54 -9.05 -1.32
C GLY A 103 1.93 -9.68 -1.26
N LYS A 104 2.13 -10.81 -1.94
CA LYS A 104 3.42 -11.49 -2.06
C LYS A 104 4.44 -10.68 -2.87
N SER A 105 4.00 -9.91 -3.87
CA SER A 105 4.90 -9.05 -4.66
C SER A 105 5.49 -7.91 -3.82
N ILE A 106 4.71 -7.31 -2.90
CA ILE A 106 5.16 -6.21 -2.05
C ILE A 106 5.66 -6.66 -0.67
N GLN A 107 5.70 -7.97 -0.40
CA GLN A 107 6.13 -8.51 0.88
C GLN A 107 7.54 -8.01 1.20
N LYS A 108 7.71 -7.38 2.38
CA LYS A 108 9.02 -7.03 2.91
C LYS A 108 9.76 -8.30 3.31
N ASP A 109 11.07 -8.28 3.12
CA ASP A 109 11.92 -9.38 3.56
C ASP A 109 11.78 -9.54 5.08
N ILE A 110 11.61 -10.79 5.51
CA ILE A 110 11.50 -11.14 6.92
C ILE A 110 12.90 -11.51 7.37
N THR A 111 13.54 -10.61 8.11
CA THR A 111 14.90 -10.80 8.64
C THR A 111 14.89 -11.24 10.11
N THR A 112 13.72 -11.58 10.64
CA THR A 112 13.53 -11.97 12.03
C THR A 112 12.68 -13.21 12.13
N SER A 113 13.06 -14.14 12.99
CA SER A 113 12.24 -15.28 13.37
C SER A 113 11.59 -15.06 14.73
N ARG A 114 10.43 -15.68 14.97
CA ARG A 114 9.73 -15.64 16.26
C ARG A 114 9.56 -17.05 16.80
N HIS A 115 9.92 -17.23 18.06
CA HIS A 115 9.88 -18.50 18.75
C HIS A 115 9.13 -18.38 20.06
N LEU A 116 8.50 -19.47 20.49
CA LEU A 116 7.91 -19.58 21.83
C LEU A 116 8.87 -20.38 22.71
N TRP A 117 9.57 -19.70 23.62
CA TRP A 117 10.62 -20.30 24.45
C TRP A 117 10.23 -20.32 25.92
N SER A 118 10.66 -21.38 26.62
CA SER A 118 10.61 -21.41 28.08
C SER A 118 11.68 -20.51 28.68
N GLU A 119 11.57 -20.17 29.97
CA GLU A 119 12.64 -19.41 30.66
C GLU A 119 14.00 -20.12 30.58
N ALA A 120 14.02 -21.45 30.72
CA ALA A 120 15.25 -22.24 30.62
C ALA A 120 15.85 -22.17 29.21
N THR A 121 15.01 -22.28 28.17
CA THR A 121 15.43 -22.19 26.77
C THR A 121 15.96 -20.79 26.44
N LEU A 122 15.27 -19.75 26.90
CA LEU A 122 15.71 -18.37 26.72
C LEU A 122 17.08 -18.14 27.37
N LYS A 123 17.27 -18.53 28.64
CA LYS A 123 18.57 -18.38 29.32
C LYS A 123 19.70 -19.13 28.64
N ALA A 124 19.43 -20.32 28.11
CA ALA A 124 20.44 -21.14 27.43
C ALA A 124 20.84 -20.61 26.05
N ASN A 125 19.96 -19.86 25.37
CA ASN A 125 20.15 -19.38 24.00
C ASN A 125 20.11 -17.85 23.91
N PHE A 126 20.33 -17.14 25.02
CA PHE A 126 20.33 -15.68 25.04
C PHE A 126 21.65 -15.13 24.50
N ASP A 127 21.60 -14.40 23.39
CA ASP A 127 22.75 -13.79 22.74
C ASP A 127 22.41 -12.41 22.14
N SER A 128 23.35 -11.84 21.37
CA SER A 128 23.18 -10.55 20.69
C SER A 128 22.14 -10.55 19.57
N HIS A 129 21.72 -11.72 19.08
CA HIS A 129 20.73 -11.83 18.02
C HIS A 129 19.30 -11.72 18.55
N VAL A 130 19.09 -11.96 19.85
CA VAL A 130 17.80 -11.76 20.51
C VAL A 130 17.44 -10.27 20.50
N LYS A 131 16.42 -9.92 19.73
CA LYS A 131 15.93 -8.55 19.56
C LYS A 131 14.91 -8.17 20.62
N SER A 132 13.97 -9.07 20.92
CA SER A 132 12.95 -8.85 21.96
C SER A 132 12.44 -10.18 22.52
N PHE A 133 12.00 -10.19 23.77
CA PHE A 133 11.48 -11.39 24.44
C PHE A 133 10.32 -11.08 25.40
N PRO A 134 9.20 -10.49 24.94
CA PRO A 134 8.05 -10.28 25.81
C PRO A 134 7.55 -11.58 26.47
N LYS A 135 7.35 -11.52 27.79
CA LYS A 135 6.77 -12.62 28.58
C LYS A 135 5.29 -12.77 28.23
N VAL A 136 4.87 -13.98 27.88
CA VAL A 136 3.47 -14.30 27.52
C VAL A 136 2.70 -14.74 28.75
N ASN A 137 3.32 -15.62 29.55
CA ASN A 137 2.77 -16.18 30.77
C ASN A 137 3.92 -16.52 31.72
N GLU A 138 3.63 -17.15 32.86
CA GLU A 138 4.64 -17.45 33.89
C GLU A 138 5.85 -18.24 33.39
N THR A 139 5.68 -19.07 32.36
CA THR A 139 6.68 -20.05 31.90
C THR A 139 7.24 -19.77 30.51
N GLN A 140 6.59 -18.93 29.70
CA GLN A 140 6.90 -18.76 28.26
C GLN A 140 7.09 -17.31 27.83
N TYR A 141 7.94 -17.15 26.81
CA TYR A 141 8.32 -15.90 26.18
C TYR A 141 8.17 -16.02 24.66
N ILE A 142 7.65 -14.97 24.00
CA ILE A 142 7.78 -14.84 22.54
C ILE A 142 9.12 -14.17 22.29
N VAL A 143 10.05 -14.87 21.66
CA VAL A 143 11.41 -14.41 21.42
C VAL A 143 11.56 -14.10 19.94
N GLU A 144 11.85 -12.85 19.62
CA GLU A 144 12.16 -12.38 18.28
C GLU A 144 13.69 -12.34 18.11
N ILE A 145 14.20 -13.03 17.10
CA ILE A 145 15.63 -13.22 16.86
C ILE A 145 15.93 -12.73 15.45
N ASN A 146 16.97 -11.90 15.30
CA ASN A 146 17.47 -11.52 13.98
C ASN A 146 18.07 -12.75 13.29
N GLU A 147 17.83 -12.93 11.99
CA GLU A 147 18.61 -13.90 11.23
C GLU A 147 20.10 -13.57 11.36
N GLU A 148 20.94 -14.59 11.59
CA GLU A 148 22.39 -14.42 11.62
C GLU A 148 22.84 -13.75 10.32
N GLU A 149 23.63 -12.69 10.45
CA GLU A 149 24.42 -12.19 9.33
C GLU A 149 25.37 -13.31 8.95
N LYS A 150 25.01 -14.11 7.93
CA LYS A 150 25.94 -15.04 7.32
C LYS A 150 27.17 -14.22 6.96
N GLU A 151 28.30 -14.62 7.55
CA GLU A 151 29.64 -14.12 7.27
C GLU A 151 29.74 -13.72 5.79
N PHE A 152 30.23 -12.51 5.49
CA PHE A 152 30.33 -11.95 4.14
C PHE A 152 31.02 -12.95 3.19
N ASP A 153 30.24 -13.85 2.62
CA ASP A 153 30.65 -14.64 1.50
C ASP A 153 30.58 -13.69 0.30
N CYS A 154 31.68 -13.56 -0.44
CA CYS A 154 31.74 -12.71 -1.63
C CYS A 154 30.78 -13.19 -2.75
N THR A 155 29.99 -14.22 -2.50
CA THR A 155 28.85 -14.60 -3.33
C THR A 155 27.67 -13.67 -3.05
N PRO A 156 27.07 -13.05 -4.09
CA PRO A 156 25.87 -12.23 -3.88
C PRO A 156 24.83 -13.09 -3.14
N PRO A 157 24.21 -12.59 -2.06
CA PRO A 157 23.24 -13.35 -1.30
C PRO A 157 22.21 -13.90 -2.28
N LYS A 158 21.97 -15.21 -2.27
CA LYS A 158 20.94 -15.83 -3.10
C LYS A 158 19.66 -15.06 -2.82
N SER A 159 19.20 -14.25 -3.78
CA SER A 159 17.97 -13.49 -3.65
C SER A 159 16.86 -14.47 -3.33
N THR A 160 16.44 -14.49 -2.06
CA THR A 160 15.31 -15.30 -1.59
C THR A 160 13.99 -14.74 -2.13
N ARG A 161 14.03 -13.51 -2.67
CA ARG A 161 12.90 -12.81 -3.24
C ARG A 161 12.65 -13.25 -4.67
N LEU A 162 11.78 -14.25 -4.80
CA LEU A 162 11.29 -14.77 -6.08
C LEU A 162 10.22 -13.88 -6.73
N THR A 163 9.73 -12.85 -6.04
CA THR A 163 8.63 -12.01 -6.52
C THR A 163 9.09 -10.61 -6.97
N PRO A 164 8.58 -10.10 -8.10
CA PRO A 164 8.98 -8.80 -8.63
C PRO A 164 8.33 -7.67 -7.82
N SER A 165 9.09 -7.05 -6.91
CA SER A 165 8.58 -5.99 -6.03
C SER A 165 8.13 -4.74 -6.78
N HIS A 166 8.82 -4.37 -7.86
CA HIS A 166 8.44 -3.23 -8.69
C HIS A 166 7.05 -3.41 -9.30
N LEU A 167 6.66 -4.63 -9.71
CA LEU A 167 5.32 -4.92 -10.20
C LEU A 167 4.27 -4.59 -9.13
N GLY A 168 4.53 -5.00 -7.88
CA GLY A 168 3.67 -4.69 -6.74
C GLY A 168 3.53 -3.20 -6.48
N SER A 169 4.63 -2.45 -6.59
CA SER A 169 4.62 -0.98 -6.50
C SER A 169 3.75 -0.35 -7.59
N PHE A 170 3.87 -0.81 -8.85
CA PHE A 170 3.02 -0.32 -9.93
C PHE A 170 1.54 -0.68 -9.75
N VAL A 171 1.21 -1.87 -9.24
CA VAL A 171 -0.17 -2.24 -8.90
C VAL A 171 -0.77 -1.24 -7.90
N LEU A 172 -0.02 -0.89 -6.85
CA LEU A 172 -0.43 0.11 -5.87
C LEU A 172 -0.65 1.50 -6.49
N SER A 173 0.31 1.98 -7.29
CA SER A 173 0.23 3.31 -7.88
C SER A 173 -0.91 3.40 -8.89
N HIS A 174 -1.16 2.33 -9.67
CA HIS A 174 -2.33 2.27 -10.56
C HIS A 174 -3.65 2.20 -9.80
N SER A 175 -3.72 1.47 -8.68
CA SER A 175 -4.91 1.44 -7.82
C SER A 175 -5.23 2.83 -7.27
N LYS A 176 -4.23 3.56 -6.78
CA LYS A 176 -4.40 4.97 -6.35
C LYS A 176 -4.84 5.88 -7.50
N LYS A 177 -4.24 5.75 -8.67
CA LYS A 177 -4.62 6.50 -9.88
C LYS A 177 -6.09 6.28 -10.26
N ILE A 178 -6.62 5.07 -10.08
CA ILE A 178 -8.05 4.80 -10.31
C ILE A 178 -8.91 5.61 -9.33
N MET A 179 -8.59 5.59 -8.04
CA MET A 179 -9.31 6.39 -7.03
C MET A 179 -9.21 7.89 -7.31
N ASN A 180 -8.01 8.38 -7.64
CA ASN A 180 -7.79 9.78 -7.99
C ASN A 180 -8.64 10.23 -9.18
N LYS A 181 -8.90 9.36 -10.18
CA LYS A 181 -9.80 9.70 -11.29
C LYS A 181 -11.22 10.01 -10.79
N PHE A 182 -11.76 9.21 -9.87
CA PHE A 182 -13.08 9.49 -9.30
C PHE A 182 -13.08 10.79 -8.50
N ILE A 183 -12.02 11.04 -7.72
CA ILE A 183 -11.85 12.30 -6.97
C ILE A 183 -11.79 13.50 -7.93
N HIS A 184 -11.06 13.39 -9.04
CA HIS A 184 -10.99 14.43 -10.06
C HIS A 184 -12.35 14.74 -10.70
N VAL A 185 -13.15 13.72 -11.01
CA VAL A 185 -14.48 13.90 -11.64
C VAL A 185 -15.40 14.75 -10.77
N ILE A 186 -15.35 14.58 -9.46
CA ILE A 186 -16.17 15.36 -8.51
C ILE A 186 -15.47 16.62 -7.98
N ASP A 187 -14.34 17.00 -8.57
CA ASP A 187 -13.53 18.14 -8.12
C ASP A 187 -13.10 18.04 -6.64
N GLY A 188 -12.99 16.81 -6.13
CA GLY A 188 -12.85 16.52 -4.70
C GLY A 188 -11.48 16.88 -4.10
N PHE A 189 -10.48 17.18 -4.93
CA PHE A 189 -9.21 17.76 -4.45
C PHE A 189 -9.39 19.21 -3.96
N TYR A 190 -10.38 19.92 -4.51
CA TYR A 190 -10.62 21.34 -4.23
C TYR A 190 -11.92 21.56 -3.46
N LYS A 191 -12.88 20.63 -3.57
CA LYS A 191 -14.15 20.65 -2.84
C LYS A 191 -14.15 19.69 -1.65
N PRO A 192 -14.61 20.13 -0.47
CA PRO A 192 -14.57 19.32 0.75
C PRO A 192 -15.79 18.39 0.88
N GLU A 193 -16.16 17.71 -0.21
CA GLU A 193 -17.34 16.83 -0.31
C GLU A 193 -16.98 15.33 -0.21
N ILE A 194 -15.71 15.01 0.05
CA ILE A 194 -15.22 13.67 0.36
C ILE A 194 -15.05 13.55 1.88
N TYR A 195 -15.71 12.57 2.48
CA TYR A 195 -15.68 12.32 3.92
C TYR A 195 -14.61 11.30 4.30
N ASP A 196 -14.46 10.25 3.49
CA ASP A 196 -13.51 9.18 3.77
C ASP A 196 -13.12 8.42 2.49
N THR A 197 -11.94 7.81 2.51
CA THR A 197 -11.42 6.96 1.44
C THR A 197 -10.76 5.73 2.06
N ASP A 198 -11.15 4.53 1.64
CA ASP A 198 -10.42 3.31 1.98
C ASP A 198 -10.20 2.47 0.74
N THR A 199 -8.95 2.46 0.27
CA THR A 199 -8.40 1.61 -0.80
C THR A 199 -9.13 1.67 -2.15
N ASP A 200 -10.33 1.10 -2.24
CA ASP A 200 -11.20 1.03 -3.41
C ASP A 200 -12.61 1.59 -3.15
N SER A 201 -12.83 2.24 -2.01
CA SER A 201 -14.07 2.89 -1.60
C SER A 201 -13.92 4.39 -1.40
N LEU A 202 -14.97 5.14 -1.73
CA LEU A 202 -15.02 6.59 -1.63
C LEU A 202 -16.36 7.01 -1.01
N TYR A 203 -16.31 7.65 0.17
CA TYR A 203 -17.48 8.17 0.85
C TYR A 203 -17.63 9.66 0.54
N ILE A 204 -18.69 10.00 -0.20
CA ILE A 204 -18.94 11.36 -0.69
C ILE A 204 -20.33 11.84 -0.31
N SER A 205 -20.55 13.15 -0.38
CA SER A 205 -21.88 13.74 -0.26
C SER A 205 -22.82 13.19 -1.33
N SER A 206 -24.06 12.88 -0.93
CA SER A 206 -25.13 12.43 -1.85
C SER A 206 -25.46 13.47 -2.92
N SER A 207 -25.07 14.73 -2.72
CA SER A 207 -25.17 15.81 -3.72
C SER A 207 -24.35 15.57 -5.00
N ASN A 208 -23.52 14.52 -5.04
CA ASN A 208 -22.74 14.12 -6.23
C ASN A 208 -23.29 12.86 -6.92
N TRP A 209 -24.53 12.43 -6.61
CA TRP A 209 -25.14 11.23 -7.20
C TRP A 209 -25.95 11.50 -8.47
N ASP A 210 -26.45 12.73 -8.64
CA ASP A 210 -27.21 13.19 -9.80
C ASP A 210 -26.28 13.69 -10.92
#